data_AF-A0A7C7ULT3-F1
#
_entry.id   AF-A0A7C7ULT3-F1
#
_cell.length_a   1.000
_cell.length_b   1.000
_cell.length_c   1.000
_cell.angle_alpha   90.00
_cell.angle_beta   90.00
_cell.angle_gamma   90.00
#
_symmetry.space_group_name_H-M   'P 1'
#
loop_
_entity.id
_entity.type
_entity.pdbx_description
1 polymer ?
#
loop_
_entity_poly.entity_id
_entity_poly.type
_entity_poly.pdbx_seq_one_letter_code
_entity_poly.pdbx_strand_id
1 'polypeptide(L)' 'MDIRKVKKLIELIEESGISEIEITEGEESVRISRYSQTPPPVMAAPAPAP' A
#
# COMPACT_ATOMS: atom_id res chain seq x y z
N MET A 1 8.81 4.14 16.75
CA MET A 1 9.34 4.43 15.40
C MET A 1 9.33 5.95 15.15
N ASP A 2 10.43 6.54 14.68
CA ASP A 2 10.55 8.00 14.52
C ASP A 2 10.07 8.48 13.13
N ILE A 3 9.44 9.66 13.04
CA ILE A 3 8.92 10.20 11.77
C ILE A 3 10.02 10.36 10.70
N ARG A 4 11.27 10.55 11.14
CA ARG A 4 12.45 10.60 10.25
C ARG A 4 12.76 9.23 9.63
N LYS A 5 12.61 8.14 10.39
CA LYS A 5 12.78 6.77 9.87
C LYS A 5 11.66 6.43 8.87
N VAL A 6 10.41 6.81 9.20
CA VAL A 6 9.24 6.58 8.33
C VAL A 6 9.42 7.24 6.96
N LYS A 7 9.87 8.50 6.90
CA LYS A 7 10.12 9.18 5.61
C LYS A 7 11.13 8.45 4.73
N LYS A 8 12.23 7.99 5.32
CA LYS A 8 13.25 7.23 4.59
C LYS A 8 12.72 5.88 4.10
N LEU A 9 11.85 5.24 4.87
CA LEU A 9 11.17 4.02 4.43
C LEU A 9 10.22 4.28 3.25
N ILE A 10 9.49 5.40 3.25
CA ILE A 10 8.63 5.78 2.11
C ILE A 10 9.45 5.95 0.84
N GLU A 11 10.56 6.70 0.91
CA GLU A 11 11.48 6.88 -0.22
C GLU A 11 12.02 5.53 -0.73
N LEU A 12 12.45 4.66 0.19
CA LEU A 12 12.94 3.32 -0.17
C LEU A 12 11.86 2.45 -0.82
N ILE A 13 10.62 2.45 -0.31
CA ILE A 13 9.51 1.68 -0.91
C ILE A 13 9.22 2.16 -2.32
N GLU A 14 9.26 3.48 -2.54
CA GLU A 14 9.01 4.09 -3.84
C GLU A 14 10.09 3.72 -4.87
N GLU A 15 11.37 3.77 -4.48
CA GLU A 15 12.50 3.36 -5.32
C GLU A 15 12.54 1.84 -5.55
N SER A 16 12.21 1.04 -4.54
CA SER A 16 12.30 -0.42 -4.60
C SER A 16 11.13 -1.05 -5.37
N GLY A 17 10.10 -0.29 -5.70
CA GLY A 17 8.88 -0.81 -6.32
C GLY A 17 8.10 -1.76 -5.41
N ILE A 18 8.34 -1.73 -4.10
CA ILE A 18 7.66 -2.59 -3.13
C ILE A 18 6.23 -2.06 -2.91
N SER A 19 5.26 -2.96 -2.87
CA SER A 19 3.85 -2.59 -2.65
C SER A 19 3.52 -2.37 -1.18
N GLU A 20 4.22 -3.05 -0.27
CA GLU A 20 3.96 -2.99 1.16
C GLU A 20 5.16 -3.43 1.99
N ILE A 21 5.39 -2.77 3.13
CA ILE A 21 6.34 -3.18 4.16
C ILE A 21 5.71 -3.04 5.54
N GLU A 22 5.99 -4.00 6.41
CA GLU A 22 5.60 -3.96 7.82
C GLU A 22 6.86 -4.17 8.67
N ILE A 23 7.03 -3.30 9.66
CA ILE A 23 8.17 -3.31 10.57
C ILE A 23 7.64 -3.27 11.99
N THR A 24 8.13 -4.21 12.80
CA THR A 24 7.82 -4.29 14.23
C THR A 24 9.10 -4.11 15.02
N GLU A 25 9.12 -3.13 15.93
CA GLU A 25 10.24 -2.84 16.81
C GLU A 25 9.71 -2.79 18.26
N GLY A 26 9.90 -3.89 19.00
CA GLY A 26 9.33 -4.03 20.34
C GLY A 26 7.80 -4.09 20.32
N GLU A 27 7.16 -3.12 20.98
CA GLU A 27 5.70 -2.97 21.04
C GLU A 27 5.14 -2.07 19.93
N GLU A 28 5.99 -1.41 19.14
CA GLU A 28 5.58 -0.53 18.05
C GLU A 28 5.60 -1.27 16.70
N SER A 29 4.49 -1.18 15.96
CA SER A 29 4.38 -1.69 14.58
C SER A 29 4.03 -0.58 13.62
N VAL A 30 4.70 -0.51 12.47
CA VAL A 30 4.35 0.39 11.38
C VAL A 30 4.25 -0.39 10.09
N ARG A 31 3.10 -0.20 9.42
CA ARG A 31 2.81 -0.77 8.11
C ARG A 31 2.69 0.37 7.11
N ILE A 32 3.48 0.30 6.06
CA ILE A 32 3.48 1.28 4.96
C ILE A 32 3.06 0.51 3.71
N SER A 33 1.92 0.88 3.16
CA SER A 33 1.38 0.31 1.94
C SER A 33 1.32 1.37 0.87
N ARG A 34 1.84 1.05 -0.32
CA ARG A 34 1.67 1.88 -1.50
C ARG A 34 0.21 1.75 -1.89
N TYR A 35 -0.57 2.82 -1.70
CA TYR A 35 -1.90 2.92 -2.28
C TYR A 35 -1.75 2.93 -3.81
N SER A 36 -1.70 1.74 -4.41
CA SER A 36 -2.01 1.58 -5.81
C SER A 36 -3.47 1.98 -5.97
N GLN A 37 -3.72 3.12 -6.61
CA GLN A 37 -5.04 3.51 -7.10
C GLN A 37 -5.46 2.56 -8.23
N THR A 38 -5.43 1.25 -7.99
CA THR A 38 -6.05 0.29 -8.89
C THR A 38 -7.55 0.44 -8.63
N PRO A 39 -8.32 1.03 -9.57
CA PRO A 39 -9.75 1.15 -9.37
C PRO A 39 -10.32 -0.26 -9.12
N PRO A 40 -11.22 -0.43 -8.15
CA PRO A 40 -11.84 -1.73 -7.91
C PRO A 40 -12.40 -2.25 -9.23
N PRO A 41 -12.19 -3.55 -9.56
CA PRO A 41 -12.67 -4.09 -10.81
C PRO A 41 -14.16 -3.86 -10.89
N VAL A 42 -14.57 -3.02 -11.86
CA VAL A 42 -15.97 -2.78 -12.17
C VAL A 42 -16.52 -4.08 -12.75
N MET A 43 -17.24 -4.83 -11.91
CA MET A 43 -17.95 -6.02 -12.35
C MET A 43 -19.06 -5.56 -13.29
N ALA A 44 -18.88 -5.81 -14.59
CA ALA A 44 -19.88 -5.50 -15.59
C ALA A 44 -21.16 -6.28 -15.28
N ALA A 45 -22.25 -5.57 -15.03
CA ALA A 45 -23.56 -6.18 -14.88
C ALA A 45 -23.98 -6.81 -16.23
N PRO A 46 -24.56 -8.02 -16.23
CA PRO A 46 -25.02 -8.66 -17.46
C PRO A 46 -26.09 -7.80 -18.14
N ALA A 47 -25.95 -7.60 -19.45
CA ALA A 47 -26.92 -6.88 -20.25
C ALA A 47 -28.28 -7.61 -20.24
N PRO A 48 -29.41 -6.89 -20.13
CA PRO A 48 -30.73 -7.51 -20.20
C PRO A 48 -30.93 -8.14 -21.59
N ALA A 49 -31.39 -9.39 -21.60
CA ALA A 49 -31.76 -10.10 -22.82
C ALA A 49 -33.03 -9.50 -23.44
N PRO A 50 -33.17 -9.52 -24.79
CA PRO A 50 -34.33 -8.98 -25.50
C PRO A 50 -35.63 -9.75 -25.24
#